data_AF-A0A670IK42-F1
#
_entry.id   AF-A0A670IK42-F1
#
_cell.length_a   1.000
_cell.length_b   1.000
_cell.length_c   1.000
_cell.angle_alpha   90.00
_cell.angle_beta   90.00
_cell.angle_gamma   90.00
#
_symmetry.space_group_name_H-M   'P 1'
#
loop_
_entity.id
_entity.type
_entity.pdbx_description
1 polymer ?
#
loop_
_entity_poly.entity_id
_entity_poly.type
_entity_poly.pdbx_seq_one_letter_code
_entity_poly.pdbx_strand_id
1 'polypeptide(L)'
;MKTYEMAVKAAKKSYFSASIASASSRPAQLFSIIRSLTSLEGQPNLNNNSTHSCEAFASFFAEKVLLLRHDLPANLDTIKELEASRLSSGPVLDHFDRISPADVDRLLQAGKPTTCPLDPCPSWLIRACPDEVWAPLGDIINLSLGTGIFPGELKAAVVRPLLKKTSLDPLDLSNYRPVSNLPFLGKVIERAVAEQLGRFLDETSALDPFQSGFRAGHGTETALVALTDDLRRQLDRGGSGLLILLDLSAAFDMVDHELLDHRLADVGIQGTVLQWLRSFLSGRGQRVALGGELSSRHSLVCGVPQGAILSPMLFNIFMCPLAQLVRSFGLGCHQYADDTQLYLLMDGHPDSAPDTLTRCLEAVAGWLRGSRLKLNPSKTEVLWLGRSDMGLRGQLPSLAGVQLVPTSSVKSLGVIFDTSLSMEAQITAITKAAFFHLRQAKQLAPYLSRPDLATVIHATVTSRLDDCNSLYVGLPLRLTQKLQRVQNAAARLIMGSSLRDHIHPVLYQLHWLPVEYRIRFKVLVLTFKALYGLGPSYLRNRLSWYVPQRNLRSANKNILKIPGHKEVRLASTRARAFSVAAPIWWNTLSQETRALQDLTSFRRACKTELFHQAFGQGAA
;
A
#
# COMPACT_ATOMS: atom_id res chain seq x y z
N MET A 1 0.01 19.40 48.99
CA MET A 1 0.81 19.26 47.74
C MET A 1 0.76 17.82 47.19
N LYS A 2 1.21 16.79 47.93
CA LYS A 2 1.16 15.38 47.48
C LYS A 2 -0.24 14.85 47.08
N THR A 3 -1.28 15.21 47.83
CA THR A 3 -2.68 14.83 47.52
C THR A 3 -3.19 15.44 46.22
N TYR A 4 -2.84 16.70 45.96
CA TYR A 4 -3.16 17.39 44.70
C TYR A 4 -2.43 16.75 43.52
N GLU A 5 -1.14 16.45 43.65
CA GLU A 5 -0.36 15.76 42.60
C GLU A 5 -0.92 14.37 42.27
N MET A 6 -1.32 13.60 43.29
CA MET A 6 -1.97 12.30 43.10
C MET A 6 -3.32 12.45 42.40
N ALA A 7 -4.14 13.44 42.79
CA ALA A 7 -5.43 13.70 42.15
C ALA A 7 -5.27 14.11 40.67
N VAL A 8 -4.32 15.00 40.36
CA VAL A 8 -4.01 15.40 38.98
C VAL A 8 -3.53 14.21 38.16
N LYS A 9 -2.67 13.35 38.72
CA LYS A 9 -2.18 12.14 38.05
C LYS A 9 -3.31 11.14 37.78
N ALA A 10 -4.22 10.95 38.74
CA ALA A 10 -5.39 10.09 38.58
C ALA A 10 -6.35 10.63 37.50
N ALA A 11 -6.61 11.95 37.50
CA ALA A 11 -7.45 12.59 36.50
C ALA A 11 -6.85 12.48 35.09
N LYS A 12 -5.55 12.75 34.93
CA LYS A 12 -4.83 12.57 33.66
C LYS A 12 -4.91 11.13 33.17
N LYS A 13 -4.75 10.15 34.06
CA LYS A 13 -4.85 8.73 33.73
C LYS A 13 -6.23 8.38 33.21
N SER A 14 -7.29 8.81 33.91
CA SER A 14 -8.68 8.61 33.46
C SER A 14 -8.93 9.22 32.09
N TYR A 15 -8.51 10.47 31.88
CA TYR A 15 -8.66 11.18 30.61
C TYR A 15 -7.93 10.48 29.45
N PHE A 16 -6.67 10.06 29.66
CA PHE A 16 -5.90 9.37 28.61
C PHE A 16 -6.45 7.98 28.30
N SER A 17 -6.84 7.21 29.32
CA SER A 17 -7.48 5.90 29.12
C SER A 17 -8.79 6.04 28.33
N ALA A 18 -9.64 7.02 28.67
CA ALA A 18 -10.87 7.29 27.91
C ALA A 18 -10.58 7.71 26.47
N SER A 19 -9.56 8.56 26.26
CA SER A 19 -9.14 9.00 24.93
C SER A 19 -8.65 7.83 24.07
N ILE A 20 -7.78 6.97 24.62
CA ILE A 20 -7.26 5.78 23.92
C ILE A 20 -8.39 4.79 23.64
N ALA A 21 -9.27 4.53 24.61
CA ALA A 21 -10.43 3.65 24.43
C ALA A 21 -11.37 4.15 23.33
N SER A 22 -11.59 5.47 23.24
CA SER A 22 -12.39 6.10 22.17
C SER A 22 -11.82 5.88 20.76
N ALA A 23 -10.53 5.52 20.67
CA ALA A 23 -9.80 5.27 19.43
C ALA A 23 -9.44 3.80 19.21
N SER A 24 -9.97 2.87 20.03
CA SER A 24 -9.66 1.43 19.99
C SER A 24 -9.82 0.78 18.61
N SER A 25 -10.74 1.27 17.78
CA SER A 25 -10.98 0.81 16.41
C SER A 25 -10.42 1.74 15.32
N ARG A 26 -9.68 2.80 15.69
CA ARG A 26 -9.31 3.90 14.78
C ARG A 26 -7.83 4.26 14.89
N PRO A 27 -6.94 3.56 14.16
CA PRO A 27 -5.50 3.77 14.23
C PRO A 27 -5.07 5.23 13.99
N ALA A 28 -5.63 5.92 12.99
CA ALA A 28 -5.29 7.32 12.72
C ALA A 28 -5.68 8.26 13.88
N GLN A 29 -6.85 8.03 14.50
CA GLN A 29 -7.28 8.78 15.68
C GLN A 29 -6.37 8.47 16.86
N LEU A 30 -5.99 7.21 17.06
CA LEU A 30 -5.05 6.80 18.10
C LEU A 30 -3.69 7.48 17.90
N PHE A 31 -3.15 7.52 16.68
CA PHE A 31 -1.92 8.25 16.37
C PHE A 31 -2.05 9.76 16.61
N SER A 32 -3.20 10.36 16.26
CA SER A 32 -3.45 11.78 16.52
C SER A 32 -3.51 12.08 18.01
N ILE A 33 -4.16 11.21 18.79
CA ILE A 33 -4.23 11.31 20.24
C ILE A 33 -2.82 11.15 20.81
N ILE A 34 -2.08 10.11 20.44
CA ILE A 34 -0.71 9.93 20.92
C ILE A 34 0.15 11.14 20.57
N ARG A 35 0.01 11.70 19.36
CA ARG A 35 0.73 12.91 18.96
C ARG A 35 0.34 14.09 19.85
N SER A 36 -0.94 14.36 20.06
CA SER A 36 -1.38 15.47 20.93
C SER A 36 -0.97 15.29 22.39
N LEU A 37 -0.88 14.04 22.86
CA LEU A 37 -0.44 13.71 24.21
C LEU A 37 1.08 13.85 24.39
N THR A 38 1.86 13.62 23.32
CA THR A 38 3.34 13.61 23.36
C THR A 38 3.98 14.90 22.84
N SER A 39 3.22 15.76 22.18
CA SER A 39 3.66 17.10 21.81
C SER A 39 3.78 17.98 23.06
N LEU A 40 5.01 18.13 23.56
CA LEU A 40 5.48 19.30 24.30
C LEU A 40 5.82 20.48 23.37
N GLU A 41 5.73 20.26 22.05
CA GLU A 41 5.67 21.34 21.07
C GLU A 41 4.29 21.97 21.17
N GLY A 42 4.24 23.30 21.32
CA GLY A 42 3.00 24.06 21.26
C GLY A 42 2.15 23.56 20.11
N GLN A 43 0.83 23.63 20.30
CA GLN A 43 -0.12 23.38 19.22
C GLN A 43 0.49 23.84 17.90
N PRO A 44 0.54 23.01 16.83
CA PRO A 44 0.82 23.57 15.53
C PRO A 44 -0.18 24.70 15.41
N ASN A 45 0.34 25.94 15.37
CA ASN A 45 -0.45 27.14 15.43
C ASN A 45 -1.64 26.95 14.48
N LEU A 46 -2.79 26.62 15.04
CA LEU A 46 -4.10 26.81 14.43
C LEU A 46 -4.43 28.31 14.50
N ASN A 47 -3.46 29.16 14.87
CA ASN A 47 -3.39 30.54 14.46
C ASN A 47 -3.07 30.61 12.97
N ASN A 48 -4.11 30.57 12.15
CA ASN A 48 -4.52 31.69 11.30
C ASN A 48 -3.44 32.56 10.63
N ASN A 49 -2.34 31.97 10.16
CA ASN A 49 -1.50 32.59 9.14
C ASN A 49 -1.49 31.73 7.87
N SER A 50 -2.66 31.26 7.42
CA SER A 50 -2.80 30.91 6.01
C SER A 50 -2.79 32.22 5.23
N THR A 51 -1.61 32.66 4.78
CA THR A 51 -1.49 33.74 3.79
C THR A 51 -2.22 33.40 2.49
N HIS A 52 -2.43 32.11 2.21
CA HIS A 52 -3.16 31.63 1.04
C HIS A 52 -4.65 31.43 1.34
N SER A 53 -5.50 32.01 0.51
CA SER A 53 -6.96 31.84 0.57
C SER A 53 -7.39 30.46 0.04
N CYS A 54 -8.62 30.05 0.38
CA CYS A 54 -9.22 28.85 -0.22
C CYS A 54 -9.29 28.97 -1.76
N GLU A 55 -9.49 30.17 -2.30
CA GLU A 55 -9.48 30.45 -3.75
C GLU A 55 -8.10 30.24 -4.37
N ALA A 56 -7.02 30.69 -3.72
CA ALA A 56 -5.66 30.49 -4.23
C ALA A 56 -5.31 29.01 -4.38
N PHE A 57 -5.72 28.17 -3.40
CA PHE A 57 -5.58 26.72 -3.53
C PHE A 57 -6.45 26.13 -4.64
N ALA A 58 -7.68 26.62 -4.80
CA ALA A 58 -8.61 26.13 -5.82
C ALA A 58 -8.08 26.39 -7.23
N SER A 59 -7.65 27.64 -7.51
CA SER A 59 -6.99 28.03 -8.75
C SER A 59 -5.71 27.23 -8.96
N PHE A 60 -4.83 27.13 -7.96
CA PHE A 60 -3.58 26.38 -8.10
C PHE A 60 -3.80 24.91 -8.48
N PHE A 61 -4.72 24.21 -7.81
CA PHE A 61 -4.98 22.80 -8.13
C PHE A 61 -5.60 22.63 -9.51
N ALA A 62 -6.49 23.54 -9.94
CA ALA A 62 -7.10 23.48 -11.25
C ALA A 62 -6.10 23.82 -12.38
N GLU A 63 -5.39 24.95 -12.25
CA GLU A 63 -4.41 25.44 -13.22
C GLU A 63 -3.25 24.47 -13.39
N LYS A 64 -2.76 23.87 -12.29
CA LYS A 64 -1.69 22.88 -12.36
C LYS A 64 -2.03 21.72 -13.30
N VAL A 65 -3.26 21.20 -13.24
CA VAL A 65 -3.68 20.10 -14.11
C VAL A 65 -3.77 20.57 -15.57
N LEU A 66 -4.32 21.76 -15.81
CA LEU A 66 -4.40 22.34 -17.15
C LEU A 66 -3.02 22.57 -17.77
N LEU A 67 -2.08 23.13 -17.01
CA LEU A 67 -0.70 23.35 -17.43
C LEU A 67 0.00 22.04 -17.78
N LEU A 68 -0.14 21.01 -16.92
CA LEU A 68 0.46 19.70 -17.19
C LEU A 68 -0.10 19.04 -18.45
N ARG A 69 -1.38 19.30 -18.79
CA ARG A 69 -2.05 18.77 -19.98
C ARG A 69 -1.73 19.53 -21.25
N HIS A 70 -1.46 20.83 -21.16
CA HIS A 70 -1.12 21.66 -22.32
C HIS A 70 0.11 21.12 -23.09
N ASP A 71 1.09 20.57 -22.38
CA ASP A 71 2.30 20.00 -22.98
C ASP A 71 2.10 18.61 -23.62
N LEU A 72 0.92 18.00 -23.45
CA LEU A 72 0.60 16.64 -23.85
C LEU A 72 -0.29 16.63 -25.09
N PRO A 73 -0.13 15.63 -25.96
CA PRO A 73 -0.87 15.57 -27.22
C PRO A 73 -2.39 15.46 -27.00
N ALA A 74 -3.14 16.18 -27.83
CA ALA A 74 -4.59 16.11 -27.84
C ALA A 74 -5.12 14.86 -28.60
N ASN A 75 -4.35 14.27 -29.52
CA ASN A 75 -4.92 13.32 -30.49
C ASN A 75 -5.04 11.88 -29.98
N LEU A 76 -6.22 11.32 -30.27
CA LEU A 76 -6.66 9.93 -30.07
C LEU A 76 -6.05 8.95 -31.10
N ASP A 77 -5.37 9.44 -32.14
CA ASP A 77 -4.99 8.63 -33.32
C ASP A 77 -3.89 7.61 -33.02
N THR A 78 -2.95 7.91 -32.12
CA THR A 78 -1.87 6.98 -31.73
C THR A 78 -2.39 5.76 -30.96
N ILE A 79 -3.57 5.89 -30.34
CA ILE A 79 -4.22 4.86 -29.52
C ILE A 79 -4.98 3.88 -30.41
N LYS A 80 -5.64 4.36 -31.48
CA LYS A 80 -6.27 3.49 -32.48
C LYS A 80 -5.30 2.51 -33.14
N GLU A 81 -4.05 2.89 -33.41
CA GLU A 81 -3.04 2.00 -34.00
C GLU A 81 -2.47 0.96 -33.01
N LEU A 82 -2.35 1.31 -31.72
CA LEU A 82 -1.85 0.39 -30.68
C LEU A 82 -2.94 -0.53 -30.10
N GLU A 83 -4.22 -0.18 -30.25
CA GLU A 83 -5.37 -0.83 -29.56
C GLU A 83 -6.34 -1.55 -30.50
N ALA A 84 -6.30 -1.29 -31.81
CA ALA A 84 -7.16 -1.95 -32.81
C ALA A 84 -7.01 -3.50 -32.84
N SER A 85 -6.09 -4.07 -32.08
CA SER A 85 -5.83 -5.52 -32.02
C SER A 85 -6.54 -6.26 -30.87
N ARG A 86 -7.46 -5.65 -30.11
CA ARG A 86 -8.08 -6.30 -28.93
C ARG A 86 -9.59 -6.17 -28.81
N LEU A 87 -10.32 -6.69 -29.79
CA LEU A 87 -11.71 -7.10 -29.55
C LEU A 87 -11.68 -8.39 -28.70
N SER A 88 -11.84 -8.24 -27.39
CA SER A 88 -11.94 -9.38 -26.48
C SER A 88 -13.27 -10.11 -26.70
N SER A 89 -13.21 -11.39 -27.08
CA SER A 89 -14.31 -12.37 -27.07
C SER A 89 -14.67 -12.83 -25.63
N GLY A 90 -14.36 -12.01 -24.63
CA GLY A 90 -14.44 -12.35 -23.22
C GLY A 90 -15.82 -12.14 -22.60
N PRO A 91 -15.99 -12.56 -21.34
CA PRO A 91 -17.17 -12.20 -20.55
C PRO A 91 -17.33 -10.67 -20.47
N VAL A 92 -18.58 -10.22 -20.57
CA VAL A 92 -18.95 -8.81 -20.58
C VAL A 92 -19.76 -8.48 -19.34
N LEU A 93 -19.51 -7.29 -18.77
CA LEU A 93 -20.34 -6.68 -17.73
C LEU A 93 -21.08 -5.49 -18.35
N ASP A 94 -22.33 -5.71 -18.76
CA ASP A 94 -23.17 -4.74 -19.45
C ASP A 94 -24.33 -4.18 -18.60
N HIS A 95 -24.65 -4.84 -17.48
CA HIS A 95 -25.63 -4.39 -16.49
C HIS A 95 -25.15 -4.66 -15.06
N PHE A 96 -25.65 -3.86 -14.12
CA PHE A 96 -25.50 -4.13 -12.69
C PHE A 96 -26.69 -4.93 -12.17
N ASP A 97 -26.40 -5.84 -11.24
CA ASP A 97 -27.42 -6.50 -10.44
C ASP A 97 -28.11 -5.49 -9.52
N ARG A 98 -29.43 -5.68 -9.35
CA ARG A 98 -30.19 -4.96 -8.33
C ARG A 98 -29.71 -5.35 -6.93
N ILE A 99 -29.62 -4.37 -6.05
CA ILE A 99 -29.29 -4.58 -4.64
C ILE A 99 -30.56 -4.86 -3.82
N SER A 100 -30.45 -5.79 -2.87
CA SER A 100 -31.52 -6.10 -1.93
C SER A 100 -31.54 -5.14 -0.73
N PRO A 101 -32.63 -5.07 0.07
CA PRO A 101 -32.63 -4.31 1.31
C PRO A 101 -31.53 -4.71 2.28
N ALA A 102 -31.16 -6.00 2.32
CA ALA A 102 -30.06 -6.49 3.14
C ALA A 102 -28.68 -5.98 2.64
N ASP A 103 -28.54 -5.81 1.32
CA ASP A 103 -27.34 -5.18 0.75
C ASP A 103 -27.26 -3.70 1.12
N VAL A 104 -28.39 -2.97 1.13
CA VAL A 104 -28.41 -1.55 1.53
C VAL A 104 -27.87 -1.37 2.95
N ASP A 105 -28.33 -2.19 3.90
CA ASP A 105 -27.81 -2.17 5.27
C ASP A 105 -26.30 -2.42 5.29
N ARG A 106 -25.88 -3.52 4.66
CA ARG A 106 -24.46 -3.91 4.59
C ARG A 106 -23.59 -2.78 4.02
N LEU A 107 -24.03 -2.13 2.93
CA LEU A 107 -23.32 -1.03 2.27
C LEU A 107 -23.28 0.24 3.13
N LEU A 108 -24.35 0.53 3.87
CA LEU A 108 -24.42 1.66 4.80
C LEU A 108 -23.50 1.47 5.99
N GLN A 109 -23.51 0.27 6.59
CA GLN A 109 -22.65 -0.06 7.72
C GLN A 109 -21.18 -0.20 7.31
N ALA A 110 -20.92 -0.57 6.05
CA ALA A 110 -19.57 -0.66 5.52
C ALA A 110 -18.80 0.67 5.65
N GLY A 111 -17.51 0.57 5.97
CA GLY A 111 -16.60 1.71 6.03
C GLY A 111 -16.94 2.78 7.09
N LYS A 112 -16.17 3.87 7.09
CA LYS A 112 -16.32 4.98 8.03
C LYS A 112 -17.45 5.94 7.58
N PRO A 113 -18.36 6.36 8.47
CA PRO A 113 -19.31 7.43 8.18
C PRO A 113 -18.56 8.76 8.22
N THR A 114 -18.02 9.18 7.08
CA THR A 114 -17.42 10.50 6.92
C THR A 114 -18.48 11.45 6.41
N THR A 115 -18.74 12.53 7.15
CA THR A 115 -19.64 13.59 6.73
C THR A 115 -18.90 14.57 5.82
N CYS A 116 -19.47 14.80 4.64
CA CYS A 116 -19.13 15.89 3.75
C CYS A 116 -19.83 17.17 4.23
N PRO A 117 -19.20 18.36 4.16
CA PRO A 117 -19.89 19.62 4.43
C PRO A 117 -21.10 19.89 3.51
N LEU A 118 -21.19 19.19 2.37
CA LEU A 118 -22.32 19.28 1.45
C LEU A 118 -23.42 18.23 1.75
N ASP A 119 -23.19 17.34 2.72
CA ASP A 119 -24.25 16.41 3.13
C ASP A 119 -25.39 17.19 3.82
N PRO A 120 -26.66 16.84 3.57
CA PRO A 120 -27.80 17.53 4.19
C PRO A 120 -27.85 17.32 5.70
N CYS A 121 -27.26 16.24 6.20
CA CYS A 121 -27.15 15.94 7.62
C CYS A 121 -25.91 15.09 7.92
N PRO A 122 -25.52 14.95 9.19
CA PRO A 122 -24.40 14.10 9.56
C PRO A 122 -24.60 12.64 9.16
N SER A 123 -23.58 12.02 8.56
CA SER A 123 -23.60 10.62 8.12
C SER A 123 -23.93 9.60 9.23
N TRP A 124 -23.68 9.91 10.49
CA TRP A 124 -24.07 9.06 11.62
C TRP A 124 -25.59 9.03 11.84
N LEU A 125 -26.29 10.12 11.53
CA LEU A 125 -27.74 10.22 11.69
C LEU A 125 -28.44 9.35 10.63
N ILE A 126 -27.93 9.38 9.40
CA ILE A 126 -28.38 8.50 8.31
C ILE A 126 -28.27 7.02 8.71
N ARG A 127 -27.21 6.66 9.46
CA ARG A 127 -27.04 5.28 9.97
C ARG A 127 -27.93 4.93 11.16
N ALA A 128 -28.41 5.92 11.90
CA ALA A 128 -29.19 5.72 13.12
C ALA A 128 -30.69 5.55 12.84
N CYS A 129 -31.16 5.85 11.62
CA CYS A 129 -32.57 5.81 11.21
C CYS A 129 -32.77 4.84 10.03
N PRO A 130 -32.61 3.52 10.24
CA PRO A 130 -32.68 2.53 9.16
C PRO A 130 -34.10 2.40 8.58
N ASP A 131 -35.12 2.43 9.45
CA ASP A 131 -36.51 2.15 9.09
C ASP A 131 -37.08 3.17 8.10
N GLU A 132 -36.63 4.43 8.18
CA GLU A 132 -37.07 5.51 7.31
C GLU A 132 -36.20 5.69 6.05
N VAL A 133 -34.93 5.27 6.09
CA VAL A 133 -33.94 5.65 5.06
C VAL A 133 -33.62 4.51 4.09
N TRP A 134 -33.65 3.24 4.53
CA TRP A 134 -33.12 2.14 3.72
C TRP A 134 -33.92 1.88 2.44
N ALA A 135 -35.26 1.85 2.52
CA ALA A 135 -36.08 1.58 1.36
C ALA A 135 -35.93 2.68 0.27
N PRO A 136 -36.09 3.98 0.58
CA PRO A 136 -35.86 5.03 -0.40
C PRO A 136 -34.43 5.04 -0.96
N LEU A 137 -33.43 4.77 -0.12
CA LEU A 137 -32.04 4.70 -0.57
C LEU A 137 -31.80 3.51 -1.51
N GLY A 138 -32.39 2.35 -1.21
CA GLY A 138 -32.36 1.18 -2.07
C GLY A 138 -32.97 1.47 -3.44
N ASP A 139 -34.08 2.19 -3.49
CA ASP A 139 -34.71 2.63 -4.73
C ASP A 139 -33.81 3.59 -5.53
N ILE A 140 -33.18 4.56 -4.86
CA ILE A 140 -32.23 5.49 -5.48
C ILE A 140 -31.03 4.74 -6.07
N ILE A 141 -30.46 3.79 -5.33
CA ILE A 141 -29.32 3.00 -5.81
C ILE A 141 -29.76 2.16 -7.02
N ASN A 142 -30.85 1.40 -6.91
CA ASN A 142 -31.33 0.54 -7.99
C ASN A 142 -31.73 1.33 -9.25
N LEU A 143 -32.32 2.52 -9.08
CA LEU A 143 -32.61 3.42 -10.19
C LEU A 143 -31.32 3.93 -10.84
N SER A 144 -30.33 4.33 -10.05
CA SER A 144 -29.02 4.76 -10.55
C SER A 144 -28.32 3.65 -11.35
N LEU A 145 -28.26 2.44 -10.78
CA LEU A 145 -27.66 1.26 -11.41
C LEU A 145 -28.39 0.87 -12.71
N GLY A 146 -29.73 0.82 -12.68
CA GLY A 146 -30.53 0.41 -13.83
C GLY A 146 -30.55 1.42 -14.98
N THR A 147 -30.46 2.72 -14.68
CA THR A 147 -30.44 3.78 -15.71
C THR A 147 -29.05 4.11 -16.22
N GLY A 148 -28.00 3.61 -15.56
CA GLY A 148 -26.62 3.97 -15.89
C GLY A 148 -26.29 5.43 -15.55
N ILE A 149 -26.93 6.04 -14.56
CA ILE A 149 -26.75 7.46 -14.22
C ILE A 149 -26.36 7.63 -12.75
N PHE A 150 -25.21 8.24 -12.50
CA PHE A 150 -24.82 8.67 -11.15
C PHE A 150 -25.52 9.99 -10.78
N PRO A 151 -26.11 10.12 -9.57
CA PRO A 151 -26.86 11.32 -9.19
C PRO A 151 -26.04 12.62 -9.26
N GLY A 152 -26.55 13.63 -9.96
CA GLY A 152 -25.85 14.90 -10.21
C GLY A 152 -25.45 15.67 -8.95
N GLU A 153 -26.35 15.77 -7.97
CA GLU A 153 -26.11 16.47 -6.70
C GLU A 153 -24.97 15.85 -5.88
N LEU A 154 -24.65 14.57 -6.11
CA LEU A 154 -23.59 13.84 -5.41
C LEU A 154 -22.22 13.95 -6.11
N LYS A 155 -22.13 14.67 -7.24
CA LYS A 155 -20.88 14.83 -8.03
C LYS A 155 -19.94 15.92 -7.50
N ALA A 156 -20.41 16.75 -6.58
CA ALA A 156 -19.60 17.82 -5.98
C ALA A 156 -18.67 17.28 -4.89
N ALA A 157 -17.42 17.74 -4.87
CA ALA A 157 -16.43 17.40 -3.85
C ALA A 157 -15.99 18.63 -3.04
N VAL A 158 -15.72 18.43 -1.75
CA VAL A 158 -15.03 19.43 -0.92
C VAL A 158 -13.60 19.00 -0.70
N VAL A 159 -12.65 19.71 -1.29
CA VAL A 159 -11.21 19.43 -1.21
C VAL A 159 -10.61 20.08 0.02
N ARG A 160 -9.84 19.32 0.78
CA ARG A 160 -9.02 19.83 1.88
C ARG A 160 -7.54 19.72 1.51
N PRO A 161 -6.79 20.84 1.43
CA PRO A 161 -5.36 20.79 1.19
C PRO A 161 -4.65 20.10 2.37
N LEU A 162 -3.91 19.03 2.08
CA LEU A 162 -3.12 18.30 3.08
C LEU A 162 -1.63 18.40 2.77
N LEU A 163 -0.85 18.97 3.69
CA LEU A 163 0.60 19.09 3.51
C LEU A 163 1.24 17.69 3.40
N LYS A 164 2.04 17.46 2.34
CA LYS A 164 2.64 16.16 2.02
C LYS A 164 3.55 15.62 3.12
N LYS A 165 4.32 16.51 3.76
CA LYS A 165 5.21 16.20 4.90
C LYS A 165 5.29 17.44 5.79
N THR A 166 5.32 17.23 7.10
CA THR A 166 5.38 18.32 8.09
C THR A 166 6.69 19.13 8.03
N SER A 167 7.73 18.62 7.38
CA SER A 167 9.02 19.29 7.21
C SER A 167 9.10 20.14 5.94
N LEU A 168 8.07 20.12 5.09
CA LEU A 168 8.04 20.92 3.86
C LEU A 168 7.51 22.32 4.15
N ASP A 169 7.90 23.28 3.32
CA ASP A 169 7.46 24.67 3.43
C ASP A 169 5.94 24.77 3.24
N PRO A 170 5.18 25.22 4.25
CA PRO A 170 3.73 25.43 4.15
C PRO A 170 3.34 26.58 3.20
N LEU A 171 4.27 27.47 2.82
CA LEU A 171 4.00 28.59 1.90
C LEU A 171 3.98 28.15 0.43
N ASP A 172 4.59 27.02 0.10
CA ASP A 172 4.59 26.47 -1.25
C ASP A 172 3.36 25.56 -1.46
N LEU A 173 2.42 26.03 -2.30
CA LEU A 173 1.19 25.31 -2.65
C LEU A 173 1.48 23.93 -3.28
N SER A 174 2.64 23.76 -3.93
CA SER A 174 3.06 22.49 -4.52
C SER A 174 3.28 21.38 -3.48
N ASN A 175 3.47 21.75 -2.21
CA ASN A 175 3.65 20.83 -1.09
C ASN A 175 2.34 20.25 -0.55
N TYR A 176 1.17 20.63 -1.09
CA TYR A 176 -0.13 20.12 -0.65
C TYR A 176 -0.70 19.06 -1.60
N ARG A 177 -1.53 18.17 -1.04
CA ARG A 177 -2.36 17.21 -1.77
C ARG A 177 -3.82 17.65 -1.74
N PRO A 178 -4.56 17.60 -2.85
CA PRO A 178 -5.99 17.86 -2.87
C PRO A 178 -6.77 16.61 -2.40
N VAL A 179 -7.14 16.53 -1.12
CA VAL A 179 -7.93 15.39 -0.61
C VAL A 179 -9.42 15.68 -0.75
N SER A 180 -10.13 14.96 -1.62
CA SER A 180 -11.57 15.14 -1.84
C SER A 180 -12.40 14.48 -0.73
N ASN A 181 -13.25 15.27 -0.08
CA ASN A 181 -14.34 14.80 0.74
C ASN A 181 -15.62 14.75 -0.10
N LEU A 182 -16.10 13.54 -0.37
CA LEU A 182 -17.28 13.27 -1.19
C LEU A 182 -18.52 13.01 -0.32
N PRO A 183 -19.73 13.36 -0.82
CA PRO A 183 -20.98 13.10 -0.13
C PRO A 183 -21.13 11.65 0.32
N PHE A 184 -21.65 11.46 1.53
CA PHE A 184 -21.75 10.13 2.15
C PHE A 184 -22.62 9.19 1.30
N LEU A 185 -23.80 9.64 0.85
CA LEU A 185 -24.70 8.84 0.03
C LEU A 185 -24.06 8.45 -1.31
N GLY A 186 -23.28 9.35 -1.92
CA GLY A 186 -22.54 9.05 -3.15
C GLY A 186 -21.59 7.87 -2.96
N LYS A 187 -20.87 7.84 -1.83
CA LYS A 187 -20.00 6.72 -1.46
C LYS A 187 -20.76 5.41 -1.25
N VAL A 188 -22.02 5.45 -0.79
CA VAL A 188 -22.82 4.23 -0.63
C VAL A 188 -23.15 3.62 -2.00
N ILE A 189 -23.57 4.46 -2.96
CA ILE A 189 -23.81 4.02 -4.34
C ILE A 189 -22.52 3.50 -4.98
N GLU A 190 -21.40 4.21 -4.80
CA GLU A 190 -20.08 3.76 -5.29
C GLU A 190 -19.68 2.38 -4.75
N ARG A 191 -20.02 2.04 -3.50
CA ARG A 191 -19.71 0.70 -2.94
C ARG A 191 -20.48 -0.41 -3.63
N ALA A 192 -21.76 -0.19 -3.94
CA ALA A 192 -22.57 -1.15 -4.68
C ALA A 192 -21.91 -1.47 -6.03
N VAL A 193 -21.49 -0.41 -6.75
CA VAL A 193 -20.76 -0.55 -8.01
C VAL A 193 -19.39 -1.21 -7.82
N ALA A 194 -18.64 -0.82 -6.78
CA ALA A 194 -17.29 -1.33 -6.54
C ALA A 194 -17.28 -2.84 -6.25
N GLU A 195 -18.30 -3.35 -5.55
CA GLU A 195 -18.43 -4.78 -5.27
C GLU A 195 -18.70 -5.60 -6.53
N GLN A 196 -19.62 -5.13 -7.37
CA GLN A 196 -19.96 -5.84 -8.62
C GLN A 196 -18.83 -5.75 -9.65
N LEU A 197 -18.26 -4.55 -9.83
CA LEU A 197 -17.11 -4.34 -10.71
C LEU A 197 -15.88 -5.13 -10.21
N GLY A 198 -15.64 -5.16 -8.90
CA GLY A 198 -14.51 -5.87 -8.32
C GLY A 198 -14.61 -7.37 -8.54
N ARG A 199 -15.80 -7.94 -8.32
CA ARG A 199 -16.09 -9.35 -8.61
C ARG A 199 -15.80 -9.68 -10.07
N PHE A 200 -16.31 -8.89 -11.00
CA PHE A 200 -16.07 -9.09 -12.44
C PHE A 200 -14.57 -9.04 -12.79
N LEU A 201 -13.83 -8.03 -12.30
CA LEU A 201 -12.39 -7.92 -12.58
C LEU A 201 -11.58 -9.09 -12.02
N ASP A 202 -11.97 -9.63 -10.86
CA ASP A 202 -11.32 -10.78 -10.24
C ASP A 202 -11.65 -12.09 -10.99
N GLU A 203 -12.92 -12.32 -11.34
CA GLU A 203 -13.39 -13.51 -12.09
C GLU A 203 -12.76 -13.59 -13.48
N THR A 204 -12.61 -12.45 -14.15
CA THR A 204 -12.02 -12.34 -15.48
C THR A 204 -10.50 -12.23 -15.47
N SER A 205 -9.89 -12.04 -14.29
CA SER A 205 -8.46 -11.69 -14.16
C SER A 205 -8.05 -10.54 -15.08
N ALA A 206 -8.93 -9.55 -15.26
CA ALA A 206 -8.73 -8.44 -16.20
C ALA A 206 -7.57 -7.53 -15.84
N LEU A 207 -7.21 -7.45 -14.54
CA LEU A 207 -6.10 -6.66 -14.07
C LEU A 207 -4.79 -7.41 -14.15
N ASP A 208 -3.73 -6.68 -14.47
CA ASP A 208 -2.36 -7.17 -14.44
C ASP A 208 -2.00 -7.87 -13.11
N PRO A 209 -1.43 -9.09 -13.11
CA PRO A 209 -1.09 -9.78 -11.87
C PRO A 209 -0.08 -9.05 -10.99
N PHE A 210 0.76 -8.18 -11.56
CA PHE A 210 1.80 -7.43 -10.86
C PHE A 210 1.39 -6.00 -10.48
N GLN A 211 0.15 -5.60 -10.80
CA GLN A 211 -0.50 -4.45 -10.17
C GLN A 211 -0.98 -4.85 -8.77
N SER A 212 -0.34 -4.29 -7.74
CA SER A 212 -0.59 -4.60 -6.32
C SER A 212 -1.30 -3.47 -5.58
N GLY A 213 -1.36 -2.26 -6.15
CA GLY A 213 -2.01 -1.11 -5.52
C GLY A 213 -3.52 -1.34 -5.40
N PHE A 214 -4.07 -1.05 -4.23
CA PHE A 214 -5.52 -1.06 -3.98
C PHE A 214 -6.26 -2.38 -4.27
N ARG A 215 -5.55 -3.52 -4.23
CA ARG A 215 -6.15 -4.84 -4.43
C ARG A 215 -6.19 -5.65 -3.15
N ALA A 216 -7.29 -6.39 -2.96
CA ALA A 216 -7.40 -7.35 -1.86
C ALA A 216 -6.28 -8.39 -1.96
N GLY A 217 -5.75 -8.83 -0.80
CA GLY A 217 -4.65 -9.79 -0.72
C GLY A 217 -3.27 -9.25 -1.11
N HIS A 218 -3.18 -8.05 -1.70
CA HIS A 218 -1.93 -7.42 -2.13
C HIS A 218 -1.52 -6.31 -1.14
N GLY A 219 -0.22 -6.03 -1.05
CA GLY A 219 0.31 -4.93 -0.25
C GLY A 219 1.71 -4.52 -0.70
N THR A 220 2.24 -3.46 -0.09
CA THR A 220 3.62 -3.03 -0.35
C THR A 220 4.62 -4.14 -0.03
N GLU A 221 4.45 -4.81 1.11
CA GLU A 221 5.29 -5.94 1.54
C GLU A 221 5.27 -7.09 0.53
N THR A 222 4.13 -7.44 -0.08
CA THR A 222 4.07 -8.54 -1.05
C THR A 222 4.77 -8.20 -2.36
N ALA A 223 4.58 -6.97 -2.87
CA ALA A 223 5.25 -6.49 -4.07
C ALA A 223 6.78 -6.44 -3.87
N LEU A 224 7.22 -5.89 -2.74
CA LEU A 224 8.65 -5.82 -2.41
C LEU A 224 9.27 -7.19 -2.17
N VAL A 225 8.55 -8.14 -1.58
CA VAL A 225 9.04 -9.53 -1.43
C VAL A 225 9.25 -10.19 -2.79
N ALA A 226 8.34 -9.99 -3.75
CA ALA A 226 8.48 -10.51 -5.09
C ALA A 226 9.69 -9.90 -5.82
N LEU A 227 9.78 -8.57 -5.84
CA LEU A 227 10.90 -7.83 -6.43
C LEU A 227 12.25 -8.24 -5.82
N THR A 228 12.35 -8.25 -4.49
CA THR A 228 13.61 -8.59 -3.81
C THR A 228 13.97 -10.06 -3.95
N ASP A 229 13.01 -10.97 -4.11
CA ASP A 229 13.28 -12.36 -4.47
C ASP A 229 13.91 -12.47 -5.86
N ASP A 230 13.38 -11.76 -6.86
CA ASP A 230 13.94 -11.72 -8.21
C ASP A 230 15.37 -11.17 -8.23
N LEU A 231 15.58 -10.01 -7.60
CA LEU A 231 16.88 -9.38 -7.51
C LEU A 231 17.90 -10.26 -6.77
N ARG A 232 17.52 -10.85 -5.62
CA ARG A 232 18.43 -11.75 -4.86
C ARG A 232 18.82 -12.95 -5.71
N ARG A 233 17.85 -13.64 -6.33
CA ARG A 233 18.12 -14.79 -7.20
C ARG A 233 19.05 -14.44 -8.36
N GLN A 234 18.95 -13.23 -8.91
CA GLN A 234 19.85 -12.79 -9.97
C GLN A 234 21.28 -12.57 -9.47
N LEU A 235 21.43 -11.85 -8.35
CA LEU A 235 22.72 -11.63 -7.72
C LEU A 235 23.40 -12.95 -7.33
N ASP A 236 22.62 -13.94 -6.87
CA ASP A 236 23.14 -15.26 -6.50
C ASP A 236 23.73 -16.05 -7.66
N ARG A 237 23.26 -15.81 -8.87
CA ARG A 237 23.78 -16.43 -10.09
C ARG A 237 25.07 -15.78 -10.59
N GLY A 238 25.50 -14.69 -9.93
CA GLY A 238 26.61 -13.85 -10.34
C GLY A 238 26.23 -12.74 -11.32
N GLY A 239 24.92 -12.58 -11.60
CA GLY A 239 24.40 -11.55 -12.46
C GLY A 239 24.23 -10.20 -11.76
N SER A 240 23.65 -9.26 -12.49
CA SER A 240 23.36 -7.90 -12.03
C SER A 240 21.89 -7.57 -12.26
N GLY A 241 21.38 -6.57 -11.54
CA GLY A 241 20.01 -6.10 -11.67
C GLY A 241 19.96 -4.59 -11.78
N LEU A 242 19.07 -4.08 -12.64
CA LEU A 242 18.73 -2.67 -12.69
C LEU A 242 17.30 -2.49 -12.20
N LEU A 243 17.08 -1.54 -11.30
CA LEU A 243 15.76 -1.15 -10.81
C LEU A 243 15.55 0.34 -11.12
N ILE A 244 14.45 0.66 -11.80
CA ILE A 244 14.05 2.03 -12.16
C ILE A 244 12.69 2.29 -11.53
N LEU A 245 12.60 3.34 -10.72
CA LEU A 245 11.38 3.78 -10.03
C LEU A 245 10.84 5.00 -10.75
N LEU A 246 9.80 4.83 -11.57
CA LEU A 246 9.17 5.94 -12.29
C LEU A 246 8.27 6.75 -11.34
N ASP A 247 8.30 8.07 -11.48
CA ASP A 247 7.42 9.00 -10.76
C ASP A 247 6.49 9.71 -11.74
N LEU A 248 5.20 9.75 -11.44
CA LEU A 248 4.19 10.43 -12.24
C LEU A 248 3.71 11.70 -11.54
N SER A 249 3.55 12.79 -12.29
CA SER A 249 3.04 14.05 -11.75
C SER A 249 1.52 14.05 -11.77
N ALA A 250 0.92 14.13 -10.57
CA ALA A 250 -0.53 14.26 -10.38
C ALA A 250 -1.34 13.15 -11.08
N ALA A 251 -0.86 11.90 -11.03
CA ALA A 251 -1.36 10.80 -11.86
C ALA A 251 -2.89 10.62 -11.84
N PHE A 252 -3.49 10.62 -10.64
CA PHE A 252 -4.96 10.50 -10.48
C PHE A 252 -5.72 11.66 -11.12
N ASP A 253 -5.17 12.88 -11.04
CA ASP A 253 -5.80 14.10 -11.55
C ASP A 253 -5.65 14.24 -13.07
N MET A 254 -4.77 13.44 -13.70
CA MET A 254 -4.44 13.52 -15.12
C MET A 254 -5.18 12.49 -15.99
N VAL A 255 -5.85 11.50 -15.39
CA VAL A 255 -6.56 10.42 -16.12
C VAL A 255 -7.55 11.00 -17.12
N ASP A 256 -7.33 10.73 -18.40
CA ASP A 256 -8.23 11.18 -19.45
C ASP A 256 -9.49 10.32 -19.53
N HIS A 257 -10.67 10.96 -19.55
CA HIS A 257 -11.95 10.24 -19.47
C HIS A 257 -12.29 9.48 -20.76
N GLU A 258 -11.90 9.99 -21.94
CA GLU A 258 -12.13 9.30 -23.21
C GLU A 258 -11.22 8.07 -23.32
N LEU A 259 -9.96 8.22 -22.91
CA LEU A 259 -9.05 7.08 -22.88
C LEU A 259 -9.47 6.02 -21.87
N LEU A 260 -9.87 6.44 -20.67
CA LEU A 260 -10.39 5.51 -19.67
C LEU A 260 -11.63 4.77 -20.16
N ASP A 261 -12.52 5.45 -20.87
CA ASP A 261 -13.70 4.85 -21.49
C ASP A 261 -13.34 3.70 -22.45
N HIS A 262 -12.35 3.92 -23.32
CA HIS A 262 -11.83 2.86 -24.19
C HIS A 262 -11.22 1.69 -23.38
N ARG A 263 -10.43 1.98 -22.34
CA ARG A 263 -9.85 0.93 -21.48
C ARG A 263 -10.90 0.09 -20.76
N LEU A 264 -12.00 0.73 -20.34
CA LEU A 264 -13.12 0.03 -19.72
C LEU A 264 -13.77 -0.94 -20.71
N ALA A 265 -13.97 -0.51 -21.96
CA ALA A 265 -14.47 -1.38 -23.02
C ALA A 265 -13.52 -2.55 -23.32
N ASP A 266 -12.20 -2.32 -23.34
CA ASP A 266 -11.17 -3.35 -23.60
C ASP A 266 -11.22 -4.49 -22.56
N VAL A 267 -11.57 -4.18 -21.31
CA VAL A 267 -11.69 -5.18 -20.23
C VAL A 267 -13.10 -5.81 -20.16
N GLY A 268 -13.98 -5.53 -21.11
CA GLY A 268 -15.32 -6.11 -21.20
C GLY A 268 -16.40 -5.34 -20.44
N ILE A 269 -16.18 -4.09 -20.06
CA ILE A 269 -17.21 -3.25 -19.41
C ILE A 269 -17.98 -2.49 -20.49
N GLN A 270 -19.29 -2.73 -20.58
CA GLN A 270 -20.13 -2.21 -21.66
C GLN A 270 -21.51 -1.77 -21.14
N GLY A 271 -22.45 -1.48 -22.04
CA GLY A 271 -23.85 -1.25 -21.70
C GLY A 271 -24.09 -0.14 -20.67
N THR A 272 -25.05 -0.38 -19.77
CA THR A 272 -25.46 0.58 -18.74
C THR A 272 -24.37 0.77 -17.68
N VAL A 273 -23.50 -0.22 -17.50
CA VAL A 273 -22.35 -0.15 -16.58
C VAL A 273 -21.33 0.89 -17.06
N LEU A 274 -20.95 0.83 -18.34
CA LEU A 274 -20.06 1.82 -18.94
C LEU A 274 -20.68 3.22 -18.92
N GLN A 275 -21.98 3.32 -19.23
CA GLN A 275 -22.75 4.57 -19.13
C GLN A 275 -22.71 5.14 -17.70
N TRP A 276 -22.86 4.29 -16.69
CA TRP A 276 -22.78 4.70 -15.29
C TRP A 276 -21.41 5.28 -14.94
N LEU A 277 -20.33 4.63 -15.36
CA LEU A 277 -18.96 5.10 -15.11
C LEU A 277 -18.68 6.44 -15.81
N ARG A 278 -19.14 6.60 -17.06
CA ARG A 278 -19.11 7.90 -17.76
C ARG A 278 -19.88 8.97 -17.00
N SER A 279 -21.09 8.65 -16.53
CA SER A 279 -21.90 9.56 -15.73
C SER A 279 -21.21 9.93 -14.42
N PHE A 280 -20.59 8.97 -13.73
CA PHE A 280 -19.86 9.18 -12.48
C PHE A 280 -18.69 10.17 -12.62
N LEU A 281 -17.97 10.13 -13.74
CA LEU A 281 -16.79 10.97 -14.02
C LEU A 281 -17.12 12.33 -14.64
N SER A 282 -18.20 12.42 -15.41
CA SER A 282 -18.61 13.65 -16.11
C SER A 282 -19.34 14.65 -15.22
N GLY A 283 -19.18 15.94 -15.52
CA GLY A 283 -19.89 17.03 -14.84
C GLY A 283 -19.49 17.23 -13.37
N ARG A 284 -18.33 16.72 -12.98
CA ARG A 284 -17.83 16.83 -11.61
C ARG A 284 -17.31 18.23 -11.34
N GLY A 285 -17.44 18.65 -10.08
CA GLY A 285 -16.86 19.89 -9.61
C GLY A 285 -16.29 19.76 -8.21
N GLN A 286 -15.38 20.66 -7.87
CA GLN A 286 -14.76 20.72 -6.56
C GLN A 286 -14.76 22.14 -6.01
N ARG A 287 -14.77 22.24 -4.68
CA ARG A 287 -14.55 23.47 -3.91
C ARG A 287 -13.48 23.19 -2.86
N VAL A 288 -12.56 24.11 -2.64
CA VAL A 288 -11.54 23.98 -1.60
C VAL A 288 -12.08 24.55 -0.29
N ALA A 289 -11.94 23.79 0.79
CA ALA A 289 -12.27 24.22 2.16
C ALA A 289 -10.99 24.49 2.95
N LEU A 290 -10.91 25.70 3.52
CA LEU A 290 -9.86 26.10 4.45
C LEU A 290 -10.50 26.79 5.66
N GLY A 291 -10.33 26.23 6.86
CA GLY A 291 -11.06 26.71 8.04
C GLY A 291 -12.58 26.60 7.85
N GLY A 292 -13.29 27.72 8.03
CA GLY A 292 -14.74 27.85 7.81
C GLY A 292 -15.14 28.33 6.40
N GLU A 293 -14.17 28.61 5.53
CA GLU A 293 -14.42 29.18 4.20
C GLU A 293 -14.41 28.13 3.09
N LEU A 294 -15.14 28.41 2.01
CA LEU A 294 -15.21 27.59 0.81
C LEU A 294 -14.95 28.44 -0.43
N SER A 295 -14.09 27.97 -1.32
CA SER A 295 -13.81 28.60 -2.61
C SER A 295 -15.03 28.60 -3.54
N SER A 296 -14.87 29.28 -4.68
CA SER A 296 -15.73 29.11 -5.85
C SER A 296 -15.68 27.65 -6.37
N ARG A 297 -16.68 27.27 -7.17
CA ARG A 297 -16.76 25.92 -7.77
C ARG A 297 -15.88 25.86 -9.01
N HIS A 298 -14.95 24.92 -9.04
CA HIS A 298 -14.18 24.59 -10.24
C HIS A 298 -14.69 23.29 -10.86
N SER A 299 -14.85 23.29 -12.18
CA SER A 299 -15.19 22.07 -12.94
C SER A 299 -13.95 21.19 -13.12
N LEU A 300 -14.13 19.87 -13.10
CA LEU A 300 -13.08 18.90 -13.36
C LEU A 300 -13.30 18.30 -14.75
N VAL A 301 -12.33 18.54 -15.64
CA VAL A 301 -12.37 18.07 -17.05
C VAL A 301 -11.70 16.71 -17.25
N CYS A 302 -10.94 16.25 -16.27
CA CYS A 302 -10.22 14.98 -16.29
C CYS A 302 -9.92 14.54 -14.85
N GLY A 303 -9.31 13.37 -14.73
CA GLY A 303 -8.91 12.77 -13.48
C GLY A 303 -10.00 11.92 -12.84
N VAL A 304 -9.59 11.11 -11.88
CA VAL A 304 -10.48 10.33 -11.02
C VAL A 304 -10.40 10.91 -9.59
N PRO A 305 -11.52 11.14 -8.88
CA PRO A 305 -11.50 11.90 -7.62
C PRO A 305 -10.64 11.23 -6.52
N GLN A 306 -9.72 11.98 -5.92
CA GLN A 306 -8.88 11.50 -4.82
C GLN A 306 -9.68 11.38 -3.51
N GLY A 307 -10.22 10.18 -3.24
CA GLY A 307 -11.08 9.92 -2.08
C GLY A 307 -12.40 9.23 -2.42
N ALA A 308 -12.70 9.07 -3.72
CA ALA A 308 -13.72 8.16 -4.22
C ALA A 308 -13.30 6.70 -4.04
N ILE A 309 -14.30 5.83 -3.91
CA ILE A 309 -14.11 4.40 -3.68
C ILE A 309 -13.70 3.71 -4.98
N LEU A 310 -14.24 4.16 -6.11
CA LEU A 310 -13.98 3.58 -7.43
C LEU A 310 -12.68 4.08 -8.09
N SER A 311 -12.22 5.28 -7.75
CA SER A 311 -11.03 5.89 -8.38
C SER A 311 -9.80 4.96 -8.40
N PRO A 312 -9.47 4.22 -7.33
CA PRO A 312 -8.37 3.26 -7.35
C PRO A 312 -8.52 2.15 -8.39
N MET A 313 -9.73 1.60 -8.55
CA MET A 313 -9.99 0.52 -9.52
C MET A 313 -9.90 1.04 -10.94
N LEU A 314 -10.50 2.21 -11.19
CA LEU A 314 -10.44 2.87 -12.49
C LEU A 314 -8.99 3.21 -12.89
N PHE A 315 -8.19 3.69 -11.95
CA PHE A 315 -6.77 3.96 -12.18
C PHE A 315 -5.98 2.68 -12.50
N ASN A 316 -6.26 1.57 -11.81
CA ASN A 316 -5.61 0.30 -12.09
C ASN A 316 -5.95 -0.23 -13.50
N ILE A 317 -7.20 -0.11 -13.95
CA ILE A 317 -7.61 -0.45 -15.32
C ILE A 317 -6.86 0.43 -16.33
N PHE A 318 -6.81 1.75 -16.07
CA PHE A 318 -6.11 2.71 -16.91
C PHE A 318 -4.63 2.37 -17.12
N MET A 319 -3.94 1.96 -16.05
CA MET A 319 -2.50 1.66 -16.06
C MET A 319 -2.15 0.27 -16.59
N CYS A 320 -3.13 -0.62 -16.80
CA CYS A 320 -2.90 -2.02 -17.15
C CYS A 320 -2.07 -2.22 -18.44
N PRO A 321 -2.26 -1.46 -19.54
CA PRO A 321 -1.47 -1.64 -20.76
C PRO A 321 0.04 -1.37 -20.57
N LEU A 322 0.42 -0.48 -19.64
CA LEU A 322 1.82 -0.16 -19.38
C LEU A 322 2.62 -1.38 -18.91
N ALA A 323 2.05 -2.19 -18.02
CA ALA A 323 2.73 -3.39 -17.53
C ALA A 323 2.98 -4.41 -18.65
N GLN A 324 2.02 -4.53 -19.57
CA GLN A 324 2.15 -5.43 -20.73
C GLN A 324 3.19 -4.92 -21.73
N LEU A 325 3.21 -3.60 -21.98
CA LEU A 325 4.23 -2.95 -22.80
C LEU A 325 5.63 -3.21 -22.26
N VAL A 326 5.86 -3.03 -20.96
CA VAL A 326 7.18 -3.29 -20.36
C VAL A 326 7.59 -4.75 -20.55
N ARG A 327 6.66 -5.69 -20.34
CA ARG A 327 6.96 -7.13 -20.50
C ARG A 327 7.23 -7.55 -21.93
N SER A 328 6.69 -6.86 -22.94
CA SER A 328 7.01 -7.18 -24.34
C SER A 328 8.48 -6.91 -24.68
N PHE A 329 9.19 -6.09 -23.89
CA PHE A 329 10.64 -5.92 -23.97
C PHE A 329 11.44 -6.89 -23.09
N GLY A 330 10.78 -7.82 -22.39
CA GLY A 330 11.43 -8.77 -21.48
C GLY A 330 11.82 -8.17 -20.12
N LEU A 331 11.35 -6.97 -19.78
CA LEU A 331 11.56 -6.35 -18.48
C LEU A 331 10.47 -6.76 -17.48
N GLY A 332 10.84 -6.83 -16.21
CA GLY A 332 9.90 -6.95 -15.12
C GLY A 332 9.22 -5.61 -14.81
N CYS A 333 7.93 -5.66 -14.49
CA CYS A 333 7.15 -4.50 -14.08
C CYS A 333 6.31 -4.85 -12.84
N HIS A 334 6.49 -4.11 -11.75
CA HIS A 334 5.61 -4.13 -10.59
C HIS A 334 4.98 -2.74 -10.44
N GLN A 335 3.68 -2.69 -10.24
CA GLN A 335 2.97 -1.43 -10.02
C GLN A 335 2.30 -1.45 -8.65
N TYR A 336 2.31 -0.30 -7.99
CA TYR A 336 1.50 -0.05 -6.81
C TYR A 336 0.83 1.31 -6.99
N ALA A 337 -0.36 1.31 -7.59
CA ALA A 337 -0.97 2.54 -8.07
C ALA A 337 -0.07 3.24 -9.10
N ASP A 338 0.29 4.51 -8.87
CA ASP A 338 1.15 5.33 -9.72
C ASP A 338 2.64 4.98 -9.58
N ASP A 339 3.06 4.43 -8.44
CA ASP A 339 4.44 3.95 -8.24
C ASP A 339 4.71 2.76 -9.18
N THR A 340 5.56 2.96 -10.20
CA THR A 340 5.91 1.95 -11.19
C THR A 340 7.38 1.55 -11.08
N GLN A 341 7.62 0.26 -10.85
CA GLN A 341 8.93 -0.35 -10.67
C GLN A 341 9.28 -1.17 -11.91
N LEU A 342 10.20 -0.67 -12.73
CA LEU A 342 10.77 -1.45 -13.83
C LEU A 342 12.04 -2.13 -13.33
N TYR A 343 12.24 -3.39 -13.68
CA TYR A 343 13.49 -4.06 -13.36
C TYR A 343 13.98 -4.97 -14.48
N LEU A 344 15.29 -4.93 -14.71
CA LEU A 344 15.99 -5.74 -15.69
C LEU A 344 16.97 -6.64 -14.96
N LEU A 345 16.89 -7.94 -15.21
CA LEU A 345 17.80 -8.95 -14.68
C LEU A 345 18.80 -9.32 -15.77
N MET A 346 20.10 -9.19 -15.49
CA MET A 346 21.17 -9.37 -16.47
C MET A 346 22.09 -10.50 -16.02
N ASP A 347 22.29 -11.50 -16.87
CA ASP A 347 23.08 -12.70 -16.56
C ASP A 347 24.60 -12.48 -16.60
N GLY A 348 25.05 -11.22 -16.72
CA GLY A 348 26.47 -10.86 -16.77
C GLY A 348 27.08 -10.87 -18.17
N HIS A 349 26.27 -10.98 -19.23
CA HIS A 349 26.68 -10.78 -20.62
C HIS A 349 26.33 -9.33 -21.06
N PRO A 350 27.32 -8.50 -21.44
CA PRO A 350 27.14 -7.07 -21.64
C PRO A 350 26.39 -6.66 -22.93
N ASP A 351 26.22 -7.56 -23.90
CA ASP A 351 26.00 -7.14 -25.30
C ASP A 351 24.54 -6.92 -25.75
N SER A 352 23.51 -7.11 -24.89
CA SER A 352 22.09 -7.00 -25.33
C SER A 352 21.12 -6.23 -24.40
N ALA A 353 21.57 -5.89 -23.20
CA ALA A 353 20.72 -5.24 -22.19
C ALA A 353 20.46 -3.73 -22.42
N PRO A 354 21.44 -2.91 -22.87
CA PRO A 354 21.25 -1.46 -23.00
C PRO A 354 20.21 -1.07 -24.06
N ASP A 355 20.30 -1.63 -25.26
CA ASP A 355 19.40 -1.24 -26.37
C ASP A 355 17.94 -1.64 -26.10
N THR A 356 17.73 -2.79 -25.46
CA THR A 356 16.39 -3.24 -25.08
C THR A 356 15.80 -2.35 -24.00
N LEU A 357 16.62 -1.92 -23.03
CA LEU A 357 16.22 -0.95 -22.02
C LEU A 357 15.88 0.41 -22.64
N THR A 358 16.70 0.92 -23.55
CA THR A 358 16.48 2.19 -24.26
C THR A 358 15.14 2.18 -24.98
N ARG A 359 14.90 1.17 -25.84
CA ARG A 359 13.64 1.03 -26.57
C ARG A 359 12.45 0.87 -25.63
N CYS A 360 12.60 0.15 -24.52
CA CYS A 360 11.56 0.02 -23.52
C CYS A 360 11.22 1.37 -22.87
N LEU A 361 12.23 2.15 -22.46
CA LEU A 361 12.00 3.44 -21.80
C LEU A 361 11.42 4.48 -22.76
N GLU A 362 11.84 4.48 -24.02
CA GLU A 362 11.25 5.30 -25.08
C GLU A 362 9.79 4.93 -25.31
N ALA A 363 9.48 3.63 -25.41
CA ALA A 363 8.11 3.16 -25.55
C ALA A 363 7.25 3.51 -24.33
N VAL A 364 7.79 3.37 -23.10
CA VAL A 364 7.11 3.76 -21.85
C VAL A 364 6.85 5.26 -21.83
N ALA A 365 7.84 6.09 -22.14
CA ALA A 365 7.68 7.54 -22.18
C ALA A 365 6.67 7.97 -23.26
N GLY A 366 6.73 7.35 -24.44
CA GLY A 366 5.77 7.55 -25.52
C GLY A 366 4.35 7.16 -25.13
N TRP A 367 4.18 5.99 -24.50
CA TRP A 367 2.88 5.51 -24.02
C TRP A 367 2.29 6.40 -22.92
N LEU A 368 3.10 6.82 -21.94
CA LEU A 368 2.66 7.74 -20.88
C LEU A 368 2.22 9.08 -21.49
N ARG A 369 3.01 9.61 -22.43
CA ARG A 369 2.68 10.86 -23.15
C ARG A 369 1.38 10.71 -23.95
N GLY A 370 1.21 9.62 -24.70
CA GLY A 370 -0.01 9.32 -25.46
C GLY A 370 -1.24 9.10 -24.57
N SER A 371 -1.02 8.53 -23.38
CA SER A 371 -2.07 8.33 -22.36
C SER A 371 -2.33 9.60 -21.52
N ARG A 372 -1.78 10.75 -21.92
CA ARG A 372 -1.87 12.04 -21.21
C ARG A 372 -1.43 11.99 -19.74
N LEU A 373 -0.48 11.13 -19.41
CA LEU A 373 0.19 11.09 -18.11
C LEU A 373 1.56 11.79 -18.19
N LYS A 374 1.84 12.66 -17.21
CA LYS A 374 3.13 13.37 -17.13
C LYS A 374 4.13 12.58 -16.29
N LEU A 375 5.10 11.96 -16.98
CA LEU A 375 6.29 11.40 -16.35
C LEU A 375 7.14 12.50 -15.70
N ASN A 376 7.76 12.21 -14.56
CA ASN A 376 8.72 13.06 -13.88
C ASN A 376 10.13 12.44 -13.90
N PRO A 377 10.93 12.70 -14.96
CA PRO A 377 12.26 12.09 -15.07
C PRO A 377 13.21 12.51 -13.95
N SER A 378 13.10 13.76 -13.46
CA SER A 378 13.97 14.29 -12.40
C SER A 378 13.73 13.63 -11.03
N LYS A 379 12.56 13.02 -10.82
CA LYS A 379 12.25 12.23 -9.63
C LYS A 379 12.36 10.73 -9.83
N THR A 380 12.66 10.29 -11.06
CA THR A 380 12.89 8.88 -11.35
C THR A 380 14.20 8.45 -10.70
N GLU A 381 14.14 7.44 -9.84
CA GLU A 381 15.31 6.91 -9.16
C GLU A 381 15.79 5.62 -9.82
N VAL A 382 17.11 5.42 -9.90
CA VAL A 382 17.72 4.23 -10.51
C VAL A 382 18.68 3.58 -9.53
N LEU A 383 18.52 2.28 -9.30
CA LEU A 383 19.41 1.46 -8.47
C LEU A 383 20.04 0.35 -9.32
N TRP A 384 21.37 0.33 -9.37
CA TRP A 384 22.13 -0.76 -9.98
C TRP A 384 22.66 -1.71 -8.91
N LEU A 385 22.31 -2.99 -9.01
CA LEU A 385 22.69 -4.05 -8.07
C LEU A 385 23.64 -5.05 -8.72
N GLY A 386 24.58 -5.58 -7.93
CA GLY A 386 25.55 -6.60 -8.38
C GLY A 386 26.83 -6.00 -8.97
N ARG A 387 27.52 -6.79 -9.79
CA ARG A 387 28.77 -6.32 -10.43
C ARG A 387 28.42 -5.21 -11.41
N SER A 388 28.95 -4.03 -11.14
CA SER A 388 28.86 -2.89 -12.04
C SER A 388 30.01 -2.99 -13.03
N ASP A 389 29.70 -3.20 -14.30
CA ASP A 389 30.62 -2.74 -15.34
C ASP A 389 30.56 -1.21 -15.35
N MET A 390 31.69 -0.54 -15.12
CA MET A 390 31.77 0.92 -15.16
C MET A 390 31.36 1.46 -16.54
N GLY A 391 31.57 0.68 -17.62
CA GLY A 391 31.13 1.03 -18.97
C GLY A 391 29.61 1.07 -19.10
N LEU A 392 28.91 0.02 -18.65
CA LEU A 392 27.45 -0.07 -18.73
C LEU A 392 26.73 0.98 -17.87
N ARG A 393 27.31 1.38 -16.73
CA ARG A 393 26.75 2.48 -15.91
C ARG A 393 26.77 3.83 -16.63
N GLY A 394 27.80 4.09 -17.44
CA GLY A 394 27.89 5.31 -18.24
C GLY A 394 27.00 5.31 -19.48
N GLN A 395 26.48 4.14 -19.87
CA GLN A 395 25.68 3.92 -21.08
C GLN A 395 24.17 3.79 -20.80
N LEU A 396 23.70 4.11 -19.59
CA LEU A 396 22.27 4.10 -19.34
C LEU A 396 21.58 5.12 -20.26
N PRO A 397 20.41 4.78 -20.83
CA PRO A 397 19.68 5.68 -21.70
C PRO A 397 19.07 6.86 -20.93
N SER A 398 18.86 7.95 -21.66
CA SER A 398 18.06 9.07 -21.17
C SER A 398 16.58 8.71 -21.13
N LEU A 399 15.87 9.18 -20.10
CA LEU A 399 14.42 9.06 -19.99
C LEU A 399 13.79 10.43 -20.25
N ALA A 400 13.09 10.57 -21.39
CA ALA A 400 12.50 11.82 -21.83
C ALA A 400 13.51 13.00 -21.81
N GLY A 401 14.73 12.76 -22.30
CA GLY A 401 15.80 13.75 -22.37
C GLY A 401 16.60 13.98 -21.09
N VAL A 402 16.22 13.36 -19.96
CA VAL A 402 16.98 13.42 -18.70
C VAL A 402 17.86 12.19 -18.56
N GLN A 403 19.14 12.38 -18.32
CA GLN A 403 20.05 11.25 -18.17
C GLN A 403 19.81 10.50 -16.85
N LEU A 404 19.63 9.19 -16.94
CA LEU A 404 19.46 8.31 -15.78
C LEU A 404 20.81 8.03 -15.12
N VAL A 405 20.93 8.40 -13.84
CA VAL A 405 22.14 8.19 -13.05
C VAL A 405 21.85 7.22 -11.91
N PRO A 406 22.57 6.09 -11.81
CA PRO A 406 22.42 5.16 -10.69
C PRO A 406 22.81 5.81 -9.38
N THR A 407 21.96 5.67 -8.37
CA THR A 407 22.25 6.09 -6.99
C THR A 407 22.74 4.91 -6.16
N SER A 408 23.33 5.21 -5.00
CA SER A 408 23.77 4.19 -4.04
C SER A 408 22.60 3.58 -3.24
N SER A 409 21.48 4.28 -3.18
CA SER A 409 20.26 3.85 -2.51
C SER A 409 19.03 4.53 -3.06
N VAL A 410 17.90 3.83 -3.06
CA VAL A 410 16.58 4.34 -3.49
C VAL A 410 15.51 4.00 -2.46
N LYS A 411 14.40 4.74 -2.46
CA LYS A 411 13.26 4.45 -1.58
C LYS A 411 12.07 3.94 -2.36
N SER A 412 11.81 2.63 -2.27
CA SER A 412 10.73 1.96 -2.98
C SER A 412 9.62 1.52 -2.01
N LEU A 413 8.38 2.00 -2.23
CA LEU A 413 7.18 1.70 -1.42
C LEU A 413 7.41 1.82 0.10
N GLY A 414 8.20 2.81 0.52
CA GLY A 414 8.50 3.06 1.93
C GLY A 414 9.78 2.40 2.46
N VAL A 415 10.41 1.50 1.71
CA VAL A 415 11.61 0.75 2.12
C VAL A 415 12.84 1.26 1.37
N ILE A 416 13.96 1.42 2.10
CA ILE A 416 15.24 1.85 1.52
C ILE A 416 16.02 0.62 1.02
N PHE A 417 16.35 0.61 -0.27
CA PHE A 417 17.24 -0.39 -0.86
C PHE A 417 18.59 0.23 -1.19
N ASP A 418 19.66 -0.50 -0.88
CA ASP A 418 21.02 -0.20 -1.32
C ASP A 418 21.48 -1.21 -2.39
N THR A 419 22.60 -0.92 -3.04
CA THR A 419 23.16 -1.72 -4.14
C THR A 419 23.47 -3.18 -3.77
N SER A 420 23.57 -3.49 -2.48
CA SER A 420 23.84 -4.83 -1.94
C SER A 420 22.62 -5.48 -1.27
N LEU A 421 21.47 -4.82 -1.26
CA LEU A 421 20.28 -5.20 -0.50
C LEU A 421 20.59 -5.51 0.98
N SER A 422 21.50 -4.75 1.59
CA SER A 422 21.95 -4.97 2.98
C SER A 422 20.88 -4.66 4.02
N MET A 423 19.94 -3.77 3.68
CA MET A 423 18.90 -3.23 4.57
C MET A 423 19.45 -2.42 5.76
N GLU A 424 20.74 -2.05 5.75
CA GLU A 424 21.36 -1.35 6.88
C GLU A 424 20.79 0.07 7.06
N ALA A 425 20.63 0.82 5.97
CA ALA A 425 20.01 2.15 5.99
C ALA A 425 18.55 2.08 6.49
N GLN A 426 17.79 1.11 5.99
CA GLN A 426 16.41 0.87 6.40
C GLN A 426 16.30 0.55 7.90
N ILE A 427 17.07 -0.41 8.40
CA ILE A 427 17.05 -0.81 9.81
C ILE A 427 17.47 0.36 10.71
N THR A 428 18.46 1.14 10.28
CA THR A 428 18.92 2.32 11.04
C THR A 428 17.82 3.39 11.12
N ALA A 429 17.13 3.68 10.01
CA ALA A 429 16.01 4.61 9.97
C ALA A 429 14.85 4.16 10.88
N ILE A 430 14.44 2.89 10.78
CA ILE A 430 13.38 2.31 11.65
C ILE A 430 13.80 2.38 13.11
N THR A 431 15.02 1.96 13.44
CA THR A 431 15.52 1.95 14.83
C THR A 431 15.52 3.36 15.43
N LYS A 432 15.98 4.37 14.66
CA LYS A 432 15.98 5.77 15.09
C LYS A 432 14.55 6.26 15.36
N ALA A 433 13.63 6.03 14.43
CA ALA A 433 12.22 6.43 14.58
C ALA A 433 11.53 5.70 15.74
N ALA A 434 11.79 4.41 15.91
CA ALA A 434 11.20 3.60 16.97
C ALA A 434 11.69 4.02 18.36
N PHE A 435 13.00 4.30 18.52
CA PHE A 435 13.50 4.86 19.78
C PHE A 435 12.98 6.26 20.07
N PHE A 436 12.81 7.11 19.04
CA PHE A 436 12.15 8.40 19.21
C PHE A 436 10.75 8.24 19.80
N HIS A 437 9.91 7.39 19.21
CA HIS A 437 8.57 7.13 19.73
C HIS A 437 8.57 6.45 21.11
N LEU A 438 9.55 5.58 21.38
CA LEU A 438 9.68 4.96 22.69
C LEU A 438 10.01 5.98 23.79
N ARG A 439 10.82 7.02 23.49
CA ARG A 439 11.07 8.13 24.42
C ARG A 439 9.79 8.92 24.70
N GLN A 440 9.00 9.20 23.67
CA GLN A 440 7.70 9.86 23.81
C GLN A 440 6.74 9.01 24.67
N ALA A 441 6.66 7.70 24.43
CA ALA A 441 5.84 6.79 25.24
C ALA A 441 6.31 6.72 26.70
N LYS A 442 7.63 6.78 26.95
CA LYS A 442 8.19 6.82 28.32
C LYS A 442 7.73 8.04 29.10
N GLN A 443 7.57 9.20 28.44
CA GLN A 443 7.03 10.41 29.10
C GLN A 443 5.55 10.25 29.49
N LEU A 444 4.78 9.48 28.72
CA LEU A 444 3.39 9.18 29.02
C LEU A 444 3.20 8.08 30.06
N ALA A 445 4.17 7.18 30.23
CA ALA A 445 4.06 6.00 31.09
C ALA A 445 3.54 6.29 32.52
N PRO A 446 3.93 7.38 33.22
CA PRO A 446 3.37 7.70 34.54
C PRO A 446 1.86 7.97 34.54
N TYR A 447 1.30 8.36 33.40
CA TYR A 447 -0.10 8.77 33.22
C TYR A 447 -0.94 7.74 32.48
N LEU A 448 -0.39 6.57 32.14
CA LEU A 448 -1.10 5.52 31.43
C LEU A 448 -1.23 4.27 32.30
N SER A 449 -2.30 3.50 32.08
CA SER A 449 -2.35 2.12 32.56
C SER A 449 -1.37 1.26 31.76
N ARG A 450 -0.97 0.09 32.29
CA ARG A 450 -0.10 -0.84 31.53
C ARG A 450 -0.72 -1.25 30.19
N PRO A 451 -2.03 -1.62 30.10
CA PRO A 451 -2.68 -1.91 28.82
C PRO A 451 -2.67 -0.73 27.83
N ASP A 452 -2.92 0.49 28.31
CA ASP A 452 -2.91 1.68 27.45
C ASP A 452 -1.50 1.98 26.94
N LEU A 453 -0.49 1.86 27.80
CA LEU A 453 0.91 2.01 27.41
C LEU A 453 1.32 0.96 26.38
N ALA A 454 0.89 -0.30 26.56
CA ALA A 454 1.10 -1.35 25.58
C ALA A 454 0.44 -1.01 24.24
N THR A 455 -0.77 -0.45 24.25
CA THR A 455 -1.48 0.02 23.04
C THR A 455 -0.68 1.11 22.32
N VAL A 456 -0.18 2.12 23.05
CA VAL A 456 0.67 3.18 22.49
C VAL A 456 1.96 2.61 21.89
N ILE A 457 2.62 1.70 22.58
CA ILE A 457 3.86 1.05 22.13
C ILE A 457 3.59 0.16 20.91
N HIS A 458 2.50 -0.59 20.88
CA HIS A 458 2.14 -1.42 19.73
C HIS A 458 1.85 -0.57 18.51
N ALA A 459 1.08 0.51 18.68
CA ALA A 459 0.73 1.43 17.61
C ALA A 459 1.96 2.16 17.06
N THR A 460 2.89 2.60 17.90
CA THR A 460 4.00 3.48 17.47
C THR A 460 5.36 2.81 17.31
N VAL A 461 5.60 1.68 17.97
CA VAL A 461 6.91 1.00 17.95
C VAL A 461 6.77 -0.35 17.26
N THR A 462 5.90 -1.23 17.76
CA THR A 462 5.77 -2.60 17.23
C THR A 462 5.32 -2.60 15.76
N SER A 463 4.33 -1.78 15.40
CA SER A 463 3.87 -1.65 14.01
C SER A 463 4.99 -1.31 13.03
N ARG A 464 5.95 -0.46 13.43
CA ARG A 464 7.12 -0.09 12.62
C ARG A 464 8.15 -1.20 12.50
N LEU A 465 8.30 -2.02 13.55
CA LEU A 465 9.17 -3.20 13.51
C LEU A 465 8.58 -4.31 12.65
N ASP A 466 7.25 -4.38 12.52
CA ASP A 466 6.53 -5.40 11.77
C ASP A 466 6.20 -5.01 10.32
N ASP A 467 6.34 -3.72 9.99
CA ASP A 467 6.14 -3.21 8.64
C ASP A 467 7.27 -3.68 7.71
N CYS A 468 6.87 -4.37 6.64
CA CYS A 468 7.77 -4.99 5.65
C CYS A 468 8.88 -5.88 6.24
N ASN A 469 8.67 -6.46 7.42
CA ASN A 469 9.71 -7.21 8.13
C ASN A 469 10.05 -8.56 7.48
N SER A 470 9.22 -9.06 6.55
CA SER A 470 9.58 -10.22 5.72
C SER A 470 10.78 -9.96 4.81
N LEU A 471 11.16 -8.70 4.58
CA LEU A 471 12.36 -8.37 3.79
C LEU A 471 13.67 -8.60 4.56
N TYR A 472 13.58 -8.70 5.90
CA TYR A 472 14.72 -8.83 6.82
C TYR A 472 15.18 -10.28 7.03
N VAL A 473 14.68 -11.20 6.22
CA VAL A 473 15.05 -12.63 6.24
C VAL A 473 16.57 -12.79 6.08
N GLY A 474 17.17 -13.57 6.98
CA GLY A 474 18.58 -13.95 6.93
C GLY A 474 19.56 -12.78 6.99
N LEU A 475 19.14 -11.62 7.51
CA LEU A 475 20.06 -10.51 7.74
C LEU A 475 21.08 -10.86 8.84
N PRO A 476 22.31 -10.31 8.77
CA PRO A 476 23.32 -10.50 9.80
C PRO A 476 22.82 -10.17 11.21
N LEU A 477 23.26 -10.95 12.20
CA LEU A 477 22.89 -10.78 13.60
C LEU A 477 23.14 -9.35 14.11
N ARG A 478 24.22 -8.69 13.66
CA ARG A 478 24.53 -7.28 14.00
C ARG A 478 23.38 -6.32 13.67
N LEU A 479 22.62 -6.58 12.60
CA LEU A 479 21.52 -5.74 12.15
C LEU A 479 20.21 -6.12 12.86
N THR A 480 19.88 -7.41 12.93
CA THR A 480 18.66 -7.87 13.62
C THR A 480 18.70 -7.56 15.12
N GLN A 481 19.88 -7.57 15.74
CA GLN A 481 20.06 -7.12 17.12
C GLN A 481 19.69 -5.64 17.35
N LYS A 482 19.83 -4.75 16.36
CA LYS A 482 19.40 -3.34 16.49
C LYS A 482 17.88 -3.28 16.73
N LEU A 483 17.12 -4.05 15.96
CA LEU A 483 15.67 -4.19 16.10
C LEU A 483 15.31 -4.90 17.42
N GLN A 484 16.05 -5.95 17.80
CA GLN A 484 15.84 -6.66 19.06
C GLN A 484 16.01 -5.73 20.26
N ARG A 485 17.00 -4.83 20.23
CA ARG A 485 17.21 -3.84 21.31
C ARG A 485 16.02 -2.89 21.45
N VAL A 486 15.39 -2.48 20.34
CA VAL A 486 14.15 -1.68 20.36
C VAL A 486 13.03 -2.46 21.03
N GLN A 487 12.80 -3.70 20.61
CA GLN A 487 11.76 -4.56 21.20
C GLN A 487 12.01 -4.77 22.70
N ASN A 488 13.25 -5.03 23.09
CA ASN A 488 13.64 -5.23 24.47
C ASN A 488 13.37 -3.99 25.32
N ALA A 489 13.73 -2.80 24.81
CA ALA A 489 13.46 -1.55 25.51
C ALA A 489 11.95 -1.28 25.65
N ALA A 490 11.17 -1.61 24.62
CA ALA A 490 9.71 -1.52 24.67
C ALA A 490 9.09 -2.48 25.70
N ALA A 491 9.53 -3.74 25.73
CA ALA A 491 9.09 -4.74 26.70
C ALA A 491 9.39 -4.32 28.14
N ARG A 492 10.62 -3.85 28.39
CA ARG A 492 11.02 -3.34 29.71
C ARG A 492 10.20 -2.14 30.16
N LEU A 493 9.86 -1.23 29.23
CA LEU A 493 9.04 -0.07 29.55
C LEU A 493 7.61 -0.47 29.98
N ILE A 494 7.02 -1.48 29.34
CA ILE A 494 5.68 -1.99 29.70
C ILE A 494 5.70 -2.67 31.07
N MET A 495 6.69 -3.53 31.31
CA MET A 495 6.78 -4.33 32.53
C MET A 495 7.37 -3.57 33.71
N GLY A 496 8.01 -2.42 33.47
CA GLY A 496 8.72 -1.67 34.50
C GLY A 496 9.98 -2.38 35.00
N SER A 497 10.55 -3.29 34.22
CA SER A 497 11.73 -4.07 34.61
C SER A 497 13.03 -3.28 34.42
N SER A 498 14.07 -3.63 35.17
CA SER A 498 15.38 -2.98 35.11
C SER A 498 16.07 -3.23 33.77
N LEU A 499 16.99 -2.33 33.40
CA LEU A 499 17.88 -2.51 32.25
C LEU A 499 18.84 -3.70 32.43
N ARG A 500 19.12 -4.07 33.69
CA ARG A 500 20.00 -5.20 34.04
C ARG A 500 19.29 -6.55 34.03
N ASP A 501 17.96 -6.55 34.10
CA ASP A 501 17.19 -7.79 34.11
C ASP A 501 17.36 -8.52 32.78
N HIS A 502 17.51 -9.84 32.86
CA HIS A 502 17.54 -10.70 31.69
C HIS A 502 16.23 -10.53 30.92
N ILE A 503 16.31 -10.36 29.60
CA ILE A 503 15.13 -9.99 28.80
C ILE A 503 14.19 -11.16 28.51
N HIS A 504 14.71 -12.39 28.55
CA HIS A 504 13.96 -13.59 28.17
C HIS A 504 12.70 -13.79 29.03
N PRO A 505 12.71 -13.69 30.38
CA PRO A 505 11.49 -13.74 31.19
C PRO A 505 10.48 -12.65 30.85
N VAL A 506 10.94 -11.43 30.53
CA VAL A 506 10.06 -10.29 30.21
C VAL A 506 9.32 -10.54 28.89
N LEU A 507 10.02 -11.01 27.85
CA LEU A 507 9.39 -11.35 26.58
C LEU A 507 8.47 -12.56 26.70
N TYR A 508 8.86 -13.54 27.52
CA TYR A 508 8.03 -14.71 27.79
C TYR A 508 6.70 -14.32 28.46
N GLN A 509 6.75 -13.50 29.53
CA GLN A 509 5.56 -13.00 30.23
C GLN A 509 4.64 -12.17 29.34
N LEU A 510 5.21 -11.36 28.43
CA LEU A 510 4.43 -10.59 27.45
C LEU A 510 3.91 -11.45 26.29
N HIS A 511 4.34 -12.72 26.20
CA HIS A 511 4.08 -13.59 25.06
C HIS A 511 4.51 -12.97 23.72
N TRP A 512 5.69 -12.32 23.72
CA TRP A 512 6.29 -11.66 22.58
C TRP A 512 7.38 -12.53 21.95
N LEU A 513 7.22 -12.85 20.67
CA LEU A 513 8.28 -13.48 19.88
C LEU A 513 9.49 -12.54 19.74
N PRO A 514 10.74 -13.04 19.90
CA PRO A 514 11.94 -12.30 19.51
C PRO A 514 11.88 -11.90 18.03
N VAL A 515 12.57 -10.83 17.64
CA VAL A 515 12.48 -10.22 16.30
C VAL A 515 12.72 -11.23 15.18
N GLU A 516 13.70 -12.12 15.32
CA GLU A 516 13.97 -13.17 14.34
C GLU A 516 12.76 -14.08 14.10
N TYR A 517 12.11 -14.52 15.18
CA TYR A 517 10.89 -15.33 15.10
C TYR A 517 9.68 -14.54 14.59
N ARG A 518 9.64 -13.21 14.78
CA ARG A 518 8.61 -12.35 14.15
C ARG A 518 8.76 -12.27 12.64
N ILE A 519 10.00 -12.18 12.15
CA ILE A 519 10.31 -12.22 10.71
C ILE A 519 9.89 -13.56 10.12
N ARG A 520 10.25 -14.67 10.79
CA ARG A 520 9.84 -16.03 10.38
C ARG A 520 8.32 -16.19 10.38
N PHE A 521 7.65 -15.71 11.43
CA PHE A 521 6.19 -15.70 11.51
C PHE A 521 5.57 -14.96 10.32
N LYS A 522 6.09 -13.78 9.97
CA LYS A 522 5.57 -13.02 8.83
C LYS A 522 5.73 -13.79 7.52
N VAL A 523 6.92 -14.33 7.25
CA VAL A 523 7.17 -15.12 6.03
C VAL A 523 6.22 -16.30 5.96
N LEU A 524 6.04 -17.04 7.05
CA LEU A 524 5.10 -18.18 7.11
C LEU A 524 3.64 -17.76 6.85
N VAL A 525 3.22 -16.61 7.37
CA VAL A 525 1.88 -16.05 7.08
C VAL A 525 1.75 -15.64 5.61
N LEU A 526 2.78 -15.06 5.00
CA LEU A 526 2.77 -14.75 3.56
C LEU A 526 2.74 -16.03 2.71
N THR A 527 3.51 -17.06 3.09
CA THR A 527 3.49 -18.39 2.47
C THR A 527 2.09 -19.00 2.52
N PHE A 528 1.47 -19.03 3.71
CA PHE A 528 0.10 -19.52 3.86
C PHE A 528 -0.86 -18.77 2.94
N LYS A 529 -0.83 -17.44 2.96
CA LYS A 529 -1.71 -16.62 2.12
C LYS A 529 -1.53 -16.92 0.63
N ALA A 530 -0.29 -17.07 0.17
CA ALA A 530 0.00 -17.40 -1.22
C ALA A 530 -0.52 -18.78 -1.62
N LEU A 531 -0.38 -19.80 -0.75
CA LEU A 531 -0.84 -21.17 -1.03
C LEU A 531 -2.36 -21.28 -1.09
N TYR A 532 -3.07 -20.55 -0.24
CA TYR A 532 -4.54 -20.63 -0.09
C TYR A 532 -5.29 -19.51 -0.81
N GLY A 533 -4.67 -18.81 -1.76
CA GLY A 533 -5.35 -17.79 -2.57
C GLY A 533 -5.74 -16.50 -1.81
N LEU A 534 -5.18 -16.28 -0.62
CA LEU A 534 -5.39 -15.06 0.19
C LEU A 534 -4.30 -14.01 -0.05
N GLY A 535 -3.46 -14.23 -1.06
CA GLY A 535 -2.34 -13.39 -1.44
C GLY A 535 -2.09 -13.45 -2.95
N PRO A 536 -1.14 -12.65 -3.47
CA PRO A 536 -0.90 -12.52 -4.89
C PRO A 536 -0.42 -13.82 -5.55
N SER A 537 -0.87 -14.03 -6.78
CA SER A 537 -0.45 -15.18 -7.61
C SER A 537 1.06 -15.18 -7.88
N TYR A 538 1.71 -14.01 -8.02
CA TYR A 538 3.16 -13.93 -8.23
C TYR A 538 3.99 -14.43 -7.03
N LEU A 539 3.44 -14.47 -5.81
CA LEU A 539 4.11 -15.13 -4.68
C LEU A 539 3.81 -16.63 -4.66
N ARG A 540 2.57 -17.02 -4.99
CA ARG A 540 2.18 -18.43 -5.14
C ARG A 540 3.06 -19.14 -6.16
N ASN A 541 3.32 -18.51 -7.30
CA ASN A 541 4.12 -19.05 -8.39
C ASN A 541 5.61 -19.28 -8.02
N ARG A 542 6.07 -18.73 -6.89
CA ARG A 542 7.43 -18.95 -6.34
C ARG A 542 7.51 -20.19 -5.44
N LEU A 543 6.37 -20.78 -5.11
CA LEU A 543 6.26 -21.93 -4.22
C LEU A 543 5.77 -23.13 -5.03
N SER A 544 6.34 -24.29 -4.76
CA SER A 544 5.90 -25.55 -5.39
C SER A 544 5.75 -26.63 -4.33
N TRP A 545 4.71 -27.45 -4.46
CA TRP A 545 4.52 -28.62 -3.62
C TRP A 545 5.60 -29.66 -3.92
N TYR A 546 6.07 -30.33 -2.88
CA TYR A 546 6.97 -31.47 -3.04
C TYR A 546 6.20 -32.66 -3.61
N VAL A 547 6.66 -33.19 -4.74
CA VAL A 547 6.13 -34.41 -5.35
C VAL A 547 7.15 -35.53 -5.14
N PRO A 548 6.84 -36.59 -4.37
CA PRO A 548 7.77 -37.68 -4.14
C PRO A 548 7.96 -38.54 -5.41
N GLN A 549 9.19 -38.99 -5.67
CA GLN A 549 9.50 -39.84 -6.83
C GLN A 549 8.96 -41.29 -6.72
N ARG A 550 8.58 -41.72 -5.51
CA ARG A 550 7.95 -43.01 -5.21
C ARG A 550 6.82 -42.77 -4.21
N ASN A 551 5.76 -43.57 -4.24
CA ASN A 551 4.68 -43.47 -3.25
C ASN A 551 5.24 -43.78 -1.85
N LEU A 552 5.51 -42.73 -1.08
CA LEU A 552 6.06 -42.77 0.28
C LEU A 552 5.04 -42.17 1.25
N ARG A 553 5.13 -42.52 2.54
CA ARG A 553 4.29 -41.95 3.62
C ARG A 553 4.35 -40.42 3.74
N SER A 554 5.24 -39.74 3.01
CA SER A 554 5.37 -38.27 2.92
C SER A 554 4.43 -37.59 1.92
N ALA A 555 3.67 -38.34 1.11
CA ALA A 555 2.79 -37.79 0.08
C ALA A 555 1.69 -36.85 0.63
N ASN A 556 1.23 -37.06 1.87
CA ASN A 556 0.12 -36.31 2.50
C ASN A 556 0.56 -35.27 3.55
N LYS A 557 1.80 -34.74 3.48
CA LYS A 557 2.38 -33.88 4.53
C LYS A 557 2.41 -32.38 4.23
N ASN A 558 1.74 -31.90 3.18
CA ASN A 558 1.72 -30.48 2.77
C ASN A 558 3.13 -29.85 2.79
N ILE A 559 4.11 -30.55 2.20
CA ILE A 559 5.52 -30.15 2.18
C ILE A 559 5.79 -29.32 0.91
N LEU A 560 6.55 -28.24 1.04
CA LEU A 560 7.01 -27.46 -0.10
C LEU A 560 8.36 -27.99 -0.62
N LYS A 561 8.55 -27.95 -1.93
CA LYS A 561 9.84 -28.26 -2.56
C LYS A 561 10.85 -27.17 -2.19
N ILE A 562 11.99 -27.58 -1.65
CA ILE A 562 13.13 -26.71 -1.41
C ILE A 562 13.99 -26.71 -2.68
N PRO A 563 14.35 -25.54 -3.25
CA PRO A 563 15.25 -25.47 -4.41
C PRO A 563 16.60 -26.16 -4.15
N GLY A 564 17.10 -26.94 -5.13
CA GLY A 564 18.28 -27.80 -4.95
C GLY A 564 19.63 -27.10 -5.14
N HIS A 565 20.73 -27.74 -4.71
CA HIS A 565 22.09 -27.18 -4.74
C HIS A 565 22.58 -26.69 -6.11
N LYS A 566 22.20 -27.35 -7.22
CA LYS A 566 22.58 -26.91 -8.59
C LYS A 566 21.98 -25.56 -8.99
N GLU A 567 20.89 -25.16 -8.33
CA GLU A 567 20.24 -23.86 -8.52
C GLU A 567 20.80 -22.80 -7.54
N VAL A 568 21.57 -23.21 -6.49
CA VAL A 568 22.09 -22.37 -5.39
C VAL A 568 23.62 -22.20 -5.54
N ARG A 569 24.09 -21.07 -6.07
CA ARG A 569 25.54 -20.83 -6.23
C ARG A 569 26.19 -20.08 -5.05
N LEU A 570 25.49 -19.11 -4.47
CA LEU A 570 25.99 -18.32 -3.32
C LEU A 570 25.12 -18.55 -2.07
N ALA A 571 25.73 -19.09 -1.00
CA ALA A 571 25.00 -19.49 0.21
C ALA A 571 24.41 -18.31 1.02
N SER A 572 25.04 -17.13 0.96
CA SER A 572 24.71 -16.01 1.88
C SER A 572 23.63 -15.06 1.38
N THR A 573 23.39 -14.97 0.06
CA THR A 573 22.40 -14.04 -0.54
C THR A 573 21.11 -14.79 -0.93
N ARG A 574 21.19 -16.04 -1.42
CA ARG A 574 20.01 -16.86 -1.79
C ARG A 574 19.23 -17.39 -0.60
N ALA A 575 19.89 -17.67 0.52
CA ALA A 575 19.21 -18.06 1.75
C ALA A 575 18.19 -17.01 2.22
N ARG A 576 18.29 -15.77 1.72
CA ARG A 576 17.38 -14.67 2.02
C ARG A 576 16.23 -14.54 1.02
N ALA A 577 16.29 -15.19 -0.14
CA ALA A 577 15.23 -15.14 -1.14
C ALA A 577 13.97 -15.83 -0.59
N PHE A 578 12.79 -15.24 -0.81
CA PHE A 578 11.52 -15.78 -0.32
C PHE A 578 11.27 -17.20 -0.84
N SER A 579 11.50 -17.42 -2.14
CA SER A 579 11.39 -18.71 -2.83
C SER A 579 12.27 -19.83 -2.22
N VAL A 580 13.23 -19.49 -1.36
CA VAL A 580 14.08 -20.44 -0.64
C VAL A 580 13.72 -20.49 0.84
N ALA A 581 13.68 -19.34 1.52
CA ALA A 581 13.42 -19.27 2.96
C ALA A 581 12.01 -19.74 3.33
N ALA A 582 10.99 -19.42 2.51
CA ALA A 582 9.62 -19.81 2.78
C ALA A 582 9.43 -21.34 2.79
N PRO A 583 9.85 -22.10 1.76
CA PRO A 583 9.79 -23.57 1.80
C PRO A 583 10.55 -24.19 2.97
N ILE A 584 11.76 -23.69 3.26
CA ILE A 584 12.58 -24.21 4.38
C ILE A 584 11.81 -24.06 5.69
N TRP A 585 11.36 -22.84 6.02
CA TRP A 585 10.66 -22.60 7.28
C TRP A 585 9.28 -23.24 7.32
N TRP A 586 8.56 -23.30 6.19
CA TRP A 586 7.28 -24.01 6.13
C TRP A 586 7.46 -25.48 6.51
N ASN A 587 8.48 -26.14 5.97
CA ASN A 587 8.71 -27.57 6.20
C ASN A 587 9.16 -27.90 7.62
N THR A 588 9.68 -26.93 8.37
CA THR A 588 9.99 -27.08 9.80
C THR A 588 8.76 -27.04 10.71
N LEU A 589 7.60 -26.61 10.21
CA LEU A 589 6.36 -26.63 10.98
C LEU A 589 5.85 -28.05 11.19
N SER A 590 5.18 -28.26 12.31
CA SER A 590 4.42 -29.48 12.60
C SER A 590 3.43 -29.81 11.47
N GLN A 591 3.09 -31.09 11.32
CA GLN A 591 2.12 -31.52 10.32
C GLN A 591 0.72 -30.94 10.62
N GLU A 592 0.36 -30.83 11.90
CA GLU A 592 -0.91 -30.24 12.35
C GLU A 592 -1.02 -28.76 11.94
N THR A 593 -0.01 -27.94 12.22
CA THR A 593 0.00 -26.52 11.82
C THR A 593 -0.12 -26.37 10.30
N ARG A 594 0.55 -27.22 9.52
CA ARG A 594 0.50 -27.20 8.04
C ARG A 594 -0.81 -27.73 7.44
N ALA A 595 -1.56 -28.52 8.18
CA ALA A 595 -2.85 -29.07 7.74
C ALA A 595 -3.99 -28.05 7.87
N LEU A 596 -3.78 -26.97 8.63
CA LEU A 596 -4.78 -25.90 8.79
C LEU A 596 -5.06 -25.20 7.45
N GLN A 597 -6.33 -24.87 7.23
CA GLN A 597 -6.84 -24.19 6.03
C GLN A 597 -7.39 -22.78 6.32
N ASP A 598 -7.63 -22.46 7.60
CA ASP A 598 -8.04 -21.12 8.03
C ASP A 598 -6.82 -20.28 8.48
N LEU A 599 -6.73 -19.04 7.99
CA LEU A 599 -5.63 -18.12 8.28
C LEU A 599 -5.56 -17.73 9.76
N THR A 600 -6.71 -17.57 10.43
CA THR A 600 -6.73 -17.14 11.84
C THR A 600 -6.19 -18.25 12.73
N SER A 601 -6.66 -19.47 12.49
CA SER A 601 -6.22 -20.69 13.16
C SER A 601 -4.74 -20.95 12.90
N PHE A 602 -4.28 -20.83 11.64
CA PHE A 602 -2.87 -20.95 11.28
C PHE A 602 -1.99 -19.93 12.00
N ARG A 603 -2.38 -18.64 12.03
CA ARG A 603 -1.63 -17.60 12.74
C ARG A 603 -1.46 -17.92 14.22
N ARG A 604 -2.52 -18.43 14.87
CA ARG A 604 -2.47 -18.80 16.29
C ARG A 604 -1.51 -19.97 16.50
N ALA A 605 -1.70 -21.07 15.77
CA ALA A 605 -0.87 -22.27 15.88
C ALA A 605 0.62 -21.99 15.55
N CYS A 606 0.88 -21.30 14.43
CA CYS A 606 2.22 -20.91 14.01
C CYS A 606 2.91 -20.02 15.05
N LYS A 607 2.21 -19.03 15.62
CA LYS A 607 2.78 -18.19 16.68
C LYS A 607 3.14 -19.03 17.92
N THR A 608 2.25 -19.92 18.36
CA THR A 608 2.48 -20.79 19.52
C THR A 608 3.69 -21.69 19.29
N GLU A 609 3.78 -22.33 18.12
CA GLU A 609 4.89 -23.22 17.77
C GLU A 609 6.23 -22.46 17.74
N LEU A 610 6.28 -21.27 17.13
CA LEU A 610 7.46 -20.42 17.13
C LEU A 610 7.81 -19.89 18.53
N PHE A 611 6.82 -19.65 19.37
CA PHE A 611 7.04 -19.22 20.76
C PHE A 611 7.70 -20.36 21.56
N HIS A 612 7.22 -21.60 21.41
CA HIS A 612 7.87 -22.75 22.03
C HIS A 612 9.29 -22.97 21.48
N GLN A 613 9.54 -22.78 20.18
CA GLN A 613 10.90 -22.86 19.65
C GLN A 613 11.82 -21.78 20.22
N ALA A 614 11.31 -20.56 20.46
CA ALA A 614 12.09 -19.45 20.96
C ALA A 614 12.44 -19.56 22.46
N PHE A 615 11.58 -20.19 23.26
CA PHE A 615 11.69 -20.21 24.74
C PHE A 615 11.77 -21.62 25.34
N GLY A 616 11.54 -22.68 24.55
CA GLY A 616 11.27 -24.05 24.99
C GLY A 616 12.47 -24.96 25.25
N GLN A 617 13.65 -24.41 25.52
CA GLN A 617 14.76 -25.14 26.12
C GLN A 617 15.24 -24.35 27.35
N GLY A 618 14.74 -24.69 28.54
CA GLY A 618 15.25 -24.19 29.82
C GLY A 618 14.43 -23.10 30.53
N ALA A 619 13.09 -23.12 30.44
CA ALA A 619 12.23 -22.23 31.23
C ALA A 619 11.12 -23.01 31.97
N ALA A 620 11.55 -23.98 32.78
CA ALA A 620 10.79 -24.50 33.91
C ALA A 620 11.59 -24.19 35.18
#